data_AF-A0A844Y4A3-F1
#
_entry.id   AF-A0A844Y4A3-F1
#
_cell.length_a   1.000
_cell.length_b   1.000
_cell.length_c   1.000
_cell.angle_alpha   90.00
_cell.angle_beta   90.00
_cell.angle_gamma   90.00
#
_symmetry.space_group_name_H-M   'P 1'
#
loop_
_entity.id
_entity.type
_entity.pdbx_description
1 polymer ?
#
loop_
_entity_poly.entity_id
_entity_poly.type
_entity_poly.pdbx_seq_one_letter_code
_entity_poly.pdbx_strand_id
1 'polypeptide(L)' 'MLHKIKRLFVIKNRFEAYLIIFALALGAMTRGAHYTEIYPGPMGYVLMAATAGAVFLGGAKILDCLRYEREAKAAEISES' A
#
# COMPACT_ATOMS: atom_id res chain seq x y z
N MET A 1 8.85 -24.20 9.32
CA MET A 1 9.37 -22.95 8.70
C MET A 1 8.30 -22.17 7.95
N LEU A 2 7.38 -22.81 7.20
CA LEU A 2 6.27 -22.16 6.47
C LEU A 2 5.42 -21.17 7.30
N HIS A 3 5.16 -21.46 8.58
CA HIS A 3 4.44 -20.55 9.49
C HIS A 3 5.14 -19.21 9.72
N LYS A 4 6.48 -19.14 9.64
CA LYS A 4 7.23 -17.88 9.80
C LYS A 4 7.13 -17.01 8.55
N ILE A 5 7.06 -17.61 7.35
CA ILE A 5 6.92 -16.89 6.08
C ILE A 5 5.53 -16.27 5.97
N LYS A 6 4.47 -16.99 6.38
CA LYS A 6 3.11 -16.43 6.42
C LYS A 6 3.02 -15.14 7.25
N ARG A 7 3.82 -15.02 8.31
CA ARG A 7 3.87 -13.83 9.17
C ARG A 7 4.42 -12.57 8.49
N LEU A 8 5.17 -12.70 7.40
CA LEU A 8 5.62 -11.54 6.61
C LEU A 8 4.48 -10.94 5.79
N PHE A 9 3.44 -11.70 5.47
CA PHE A 9 2.29 -11.27 4.68
C PHE A 9 1.11 -10.81 5.55
N VAL A 10 1.31 -10.65 6.85
CA VAL A 10 0.28 -10.18 7.79
C VAL A 10 0.72 -8.82 8.34
N ILE A 11 -0.09 -7.80 8.12
CA ILE A 11 0.14 -6.45 8.60
C ILE A 11 -0.47 -6.34 9.99
N LYS A 12 0.35 -6.16 11.03
CA LYS A 12 -0.13 -6.13 12.42
C LYS A 12 -0.34 -4.73 12.97
N ASN A 13 0.43 -3.77 12.47
CA ASN A 13 0.47 -2.43 13.02
C ASN A 13 0.63 -1.38 11.92
N ARG A 14 0.40 -0.11 12.28
CA ARG A 14 0.49 1.02 11.35
C ARG A 14 1.89 1.22 10.79
N PHE A 15 2.94 0.87 11.54
CA PHE A 15 4.32 1.01 11.09
C PHE A 15 4.64 0.04 9.94
N GLU A 16 4.23 -1.23 10.05
CA GLU A 16 4.35 -2.22 8.97
C GLU A 16 3.56 -1.78 7.74
N ALA A 17 2.35 -1.25 7.91
CA ALA A 17 1.58 -0.68 6.80
C ALA A 17 2.33 0.47 6.12
N TYR A 18 2.87 1.43 6.87
CA TYR A 18 3.63 2.54 6.29
C TYR A 18 4.90 2.07 5.57
N LEU A 19 5.60 1.06 6.09
CA LEU A 19 6.75 0.47 5.39
C LEU A 19 6.36 -0.16 4.06
N ILE A 20 5.23 -0.88 4.01
CA ILE A 20 4.72 -1.47 2.76
C ILE A 20 4.31 -0.38 1.78
N ILE A 21 3.54 0.62 2.23
CA ILE A 21 3.13 1.75 1.38
C ILE A 21 4.35 2.50 0.85
N PHE A 22 5.36 2.71 1.68
CA PHE A 22 6.62 3.34 1.28
C PHE A 22 7.34 2.51 0.21
N ALA A 23 7.48 1.20 0.40
CA ALA A 23 8.09 0.31 -0.58
C ALA A 23 7.33 0.31 -1.93
N LEU A 24 6.00 0.28 -1.88
CA LEU A 24 5.15 0.38 -3.07
C LEU A 24 5.32 1.74 -3.76
N ALA A 25 5.36 2.83 -3.00
CA ALA A 25 5.58 4.18 -3.51
C ALA A 25 6.94 4.30 -4.21
N LEU A 26 8.00 3.80 -3.58
CA LEU A 26 9.36 3.84 -4.12
C LEU A 26 9.46 3.11 -5.47
N GLY A 27 8.89 1.91 -5.55
CA GLY A 27 8.86 1.13 -6.79
C GLY A 27 8.01 1.78 -7.88
N ALA A 28 6.81 2.23 -7.53
CA ALA A 28 5.89 2.86 -8.46
C ALA A 28 6.44 4.18 -9.03
N MET A 29 7.04 5.03 -8.19
CA MET A 29 7.59 6.32 -8.62
C MET A 29 8.84 6.16 -9.49
N THR A 30 9.70 5.18 -9.18
CA THR A 30 10.85 4.85 -10.06
C THR A 30 10.37 4.46 -11.44
N ARG A 31 9.34 3.60 -11.53
CA ARG A 31 8.75 3.18 -12.80
C ARG A 31 8.00 4.32 -13.50
N GLY A 32 7.30 5.15 -12.74
CA GLY A 32 6.57 6.30 -13.25
C GLY A 32 7.50 7.36 -13.86
N ALA A 33 8.63 7.65 -13.22
CA ALA A 33 9.66 8.52 -13.77
C ALA A 33 10.18 7.96 -15.11
N HIS A 34 10.46 6.66 -15.17
CA HIS A 34 10.89 6.00 -16.41
C HIS A 34 9.86 6.09 -17.55
N TYR A 35 8.55 6.18 -17.25
CA TYR A 35 7.53 6.41 -18.28
C TYR A 35 7.62 7.80 -18.92
N THR A 36 8.09 8.81 -18.18
CA THR A 36 8.29 10.16 -18.75
C THR A 36 9.46 10.20 -19.74
N GLU A 37 10.42 9.29 -19.59
CA GLU A 37 11.57 9.14 -20.49
C GLU A 37 11.24 8.30 -21.73
N ILE A 38 10.57 7.15 -21.55
CA ILE A 38 10.22 6.26 -22.68
C ILE A 38 9.13 6.85 -23.57
N TYR A 39 8.12 7.50 -22.97
CA TYR A 39 6.95 8.00 -23.67
C TYR A 39 6.93 9.54 -23.67
N PRO A 40 7.68 10.18 -24.58
CA PRO A 40 7.76 11.63 -24.64
C PRO A 40 6.39 12.25 -24.93
N GLY A 41 6.07 13.32 -24.21
CA GLY A 41 4.80 14.03 -24.32
C GLY A 41 3.83 13.77 -23.16
N PRO A 42 2.57 14.20 -23.28
CA PRO A 42 1.59 14.17 -22.19
C PRO A 42 1.32 12.76 -21.64
N MET A 43 1.44 11.73 -22.48
CA MET A 43 1.13 10.35 -22.12
C MET A 43 2.06 9.79 -21.03
N GLY A 44 3.35 10.11 -21.06
CA GLY A 44 4.29 9.69 -20.00
C GLY A 44 3.89 10.23 -18.63
N TYR A 45 3.43 11.49 -18.56
CA TYR A 45 2.94 12.10 -17.33
C TYR A 45 1.60 11.53 -16.87
N VAL A 46 0.70 11.16 -17.78
CA VAL A 46 -0.55 10.45 -17.44
C VAL A 46 -0.24 9.09 -16.82
N LEU A 47 0.73 8.35 -17.36
CA LEU A 47 1.15 7.06 -16.81
C LEU A 47 1.83 7.22 -15.44
N MET A 48 2.67 8.25 -15.27
CA MET A 48 3.24 8.64 -13.97
C MET A 48 2.14 8.95 -12.94
N ALA A 49 1.14 9.75 -13.33
CA ALA A 49 0.00 10.08 -12.49
C ALA A 49 -0.84 8.82 -12.14
N ALA A 50 -1.02 7.90 -13.09
CA ALA A 50 -1.69 6.63 -12.84
C ALA A 50 -0.93 5.76 -11.82
N THR A 51 0.41 5.69 -11.91
CA THR A 51 1.22 4.99 -10.91
C THR A 51 1.12 5.62 -9.53
N ALA A 52 1.12 6.96 -9.43
CA ALA A 52 0.89 7.66 -8.18
C ALA A 52 -0.51 7.38 -7.61
N GLY A 53 -1.54 7.45 -8.47
CA GLY A 53 -2.93 7.15 -8.10
C GLY A 53 -3.11 5.72 -7.55
N ALA A 54 -2.46 4.73 -8.17
CA ALA A 54 -2.49 3.35 -7.69
C ALA A 54 -1.93 3.21 -6.26
N VAL A 55 -0.84 3.92 -5.94
CA VAL A 55 -0.25 3.93 -4.60
C VAL A 55 -1.19 4.59 -3.58
N PHE A 56 -1.84 5.70 -3.94
CA PHE A 56 -2.81 6.35 -3.04
C PHE A 56 -4.00 5.45 -2.72
N LEU A 57 -4.60 4.83 -3.75
CA LEU A 57 -5.74 3.92 -3.57
C LEU A 57 -5.34 2.68 -2.77
N GLY A 58 -4.19 2.08 -3.08
CA GLY A 58 -3.66 0.93 -2.36
C GLY A 58 -3.32 1.27 -0.91
N GLY A 59 -2.68 2.41 -0.67
CA GLY A 59 -2.33 2.88 0.67
C GLY A 59 -3.55 3.17 1.53
N ALA A 60 -4.56 3.83 0.98
CA ALA A 60 -5.83 4.06 1.67
C ALA A 60 -6.49 2.75 2.10
N LYS A 61 -6.57 1.75 1.20
CA LYS A 61 -7.15 0.44 1.53
C LYS A 61 -6.37 -0.32 2.59
N ILE A 62 -5.04 -0.27 2.57
CA ILE A 62 -4.20 -0.88 3.62
C ILE A 62 -4.51 -0.25 4.99
N LEU A 63 -4.64 1.08 5.04
CA LEU A 63 -4.94 1.78 6.29
C LEU A 63 -6.39 1.54 6.77
N ASP A 64 -7.35 1.48 5.85
CA ASP A 64 -8.75 1.14 6.17
C ASP A 64 -8.87 -0.25 6.78
N CYS A 65 -8.19 -1.26 6.22
CA CYS A 65 -8.19 -2.61 6.77
C CYS A 65 -7.68 -2.62 8.22
N LEU A 66 -6.60 -1.90 8.53
CA LEU A 66 -6.10 -1.79 9.91
C LEU A 66 -7.09 -1.12 10.86
N ARG A 67 -7.87 -0.14 10.38
CA ARG A 67 -8.93 0.48 11.17
C ARG A 67 -10.02 -0.54 11.48
N TYR A 68 -10.51 -1.24 10.46
CA TYR A 68 -11.58 -2.25 10.63
C TYR A 68 -11.16 -3.41 11.51
N GLU A 69 -9.92 -3.91 11.40
CA GLU A 69 -9.41 -4.96 12.30
C GLU A 69 -9.35 -4.50 13.77
N ARG A 70 -9.04 -3.22 14.01
CA ARG A 70 -9.03 -2.66 15.37
C ARG A 70 -10.44 -2.51 15.93
N GLU A 71 -11.37 -2.04 15.10
CA GLU A 71 -12.79 -1.90 15.47
C GLU A 71 -13.41 -3.27 15.75
N ALA A 72 -13.15 -4.27 14.91
CA ALA A 72 -13.63 -5.65 15.12
C ALA A 72 -13.12 -6.23 16.45
N LYS A 73 -11.82 -6.08 16.75
CA LYS A 73 -11.25 -6.52 18.05
C LYS A 73 -11.86 -5.79 19.24
N ALA A 74 -12.18 -4.49 19.09
CA ALA A 74 -12.80 -3.73 20.16
C ALA A 74 -14.24 -4.19 20.43
N ALA A 75 -15.00 -4.53 19.38
CA ALA A 75 -16.35 -5.08 19.50
C ALA A 75 -16.35 -6.45 20.20
N GLU A 76 -15.45 -7.36 19.81
CA GLU A 76 -15.31 -8.68 20.46
C GLU A 76 -15.06 -8.56 21.98
N ILE A 77 -14.23 -7.60 22.39
CA ILE A 77 -13.93 -7.35 23.82
C ILE A 77 -15.15 -6.80 24.56
N SER A 78 -16.01 -6.01 23.90
CA SER A 78 -17.21 -5.44 24.53
C SER A 78 -18.36 -6.43 24.69
N GLU A 79 -18.37 -7.50 23.88
CA GLU A 79 -19.36 -8.58 23.92
C GLU A 79 -18.96 -9.73 24.86
N SER A 80 -17.71 -9.75 25.34
CA SER A 80 -17.15 -10.77 26.24
C SER A 80 -17.18 -10.34 27.72
#